data_AF-A0A367L4K3-F1
#
_entry.id   AF-A0A367L4K3-F1
#
_cell.length_a   1.000
_cell.length_b   1.000
_cell.length_c   1.000
_cell.angle_alpha   90.00
_cell.angle_beta   90.00
_cell.angle_gamma   90.00
#
_symmetry.space_group_name_H-M   'P 1'
#
loop_
_entity.id
_entity.type
_entity.pdbx_description
1 polymer ?
#
loop_
_entity_poly.entity_id
_entity_poly.type
_entity_poly.pdbx_seq_one_letter_code
_entity_poly.pdbx_strand_id
1 'polypeptide(L)'
;MLALLLLFSTTVSGGGELRGRLPPKQWHKPGRNCGETVETCLGTVSWCTHPQYYQRDGHTSEADCFRARFGTTDWTYMNTDCLQSFDSCDGTDVVCSRVIGTVYRALCFEGYNQASFLDPFSEGCLGAKREDDERCVGTKVFCDSPERIKSYGSTEACLSHRSEKPLSNWHPAKAKFLVENERACWGDPTEKCLGTETFCSRVEGGEKRGQCLALRQRPPFYAEFSADCDLSTGEFAESCVGTEHWCAHKELVDLYGSEENCRDFRIPEATSRKGRWIRPDYECLKHPNGTETCEGTERFCEWRSDSPDKCYSARELGPFLLAGSNNCSDEEKKQNGEEACSGTDTWCHDGFRQRNYRTEDECFRRRGFEHDKMADKVLTHFAPLIRDIIVRQVRNLILNAVYRNLVREDGDEESARNAAISDASIYMEALNEEMVDSVTGKYMKKIREMAGCEGEGEEGGSKRSPA
;
A
#
# COMPACT_ATOMS: atom_id res chain seq x y z
N MET A 1 -5.64 -74.40 25.35
CA MET A 1 -6.51 -75.27 24.52
C MET A 1 -6.11 -75.06 23.06
N LEU A 2 -5.39 -76.03 22.52
CA LEU A 2 -5.10 -76.18 21.09
C LEU A 2 -6.35 -76.70 20.37
N ALA A 3 -6.68 -76.14 19.21
CA ALA A 3 -7.44 -76.81 18.14
C ALA A 3 -7.10 -76.11 16.81
N LEU A 4 -6.18 -76.65 16.01
CA LEU A 4 -6.45 -77.58 14.89
C LEU A 4 -7.40 -76.97 13.83
N LEU A 5 -6.82 -76.31 12.82
CA LEU A 5 -7.47 -76.07 11.53
C LEU A 5 -6.53 -76.52 10.42
N LEU A 6 -7.02 -77.53 9.71
CA LEU A 6 -6.37 -78.32 8.68
C LEU A 6 -6.16 -77.51 7.40
N LEU A 7 -4.96 -77.65 6.87
CA LEU A 7 -4.51 -77.19 5.56
C LEU A 7 -5.20 -77.99 4.45
N PHE A 8 -5.94 -77.31 3.57
CA PHE A 8 -6.22 -77.79 2.21
C PHE A 8 -5.29 -77.06 1.24
N SER A 9 -4.22 -77.74 0.82
CA SER A 9 -3.36 -77.30 -0.27
C SER A 9 -3.95 -77.76 -1.60
N THR A 10 -4.78 -76.94 -2.23
CA THR A 10 -5.14 -77.11 -3.64
C THR A 10 -4.04 -76.51 -4.50
N THR A 11 -3.13 -77.35 -4.99
CA THR A 11 -2.17 -76.99 -6.04
C THR A 11 -2.90 -76.85 -7.37
N VAL A 12 -3.35 -75.63 -7.69
CA VAL A 12 -3.74 -75.27 -9.05
C VAL A 12 -2.46 -75.04 -9.85
N SER A 13 -1.99 -76.08 -10.54
CA SER A 13 -0.92 -76.00 -11.52
C SER A 13 -1.50 -75.48 -12.84
N GLY A 14 -1.78 -74.18 -12.88
CA GLY A 14 -2.08 -73.46 -14.11
C GLY A 14 -0.77 -72.94 -14.71
N GLY A 15 -0.25 -73.64 -15.73
CA GLY A 15 0.86 -73.18 -16.56
C GLY A 15 0.44 -71.98 -17.42
N GLY A 16 0.10 -70.87 -16.78
CA GLY A 16 -0.05 -69.58 -17.43
C GLY A 16 1.35 -69.08 -17.78
N GLU A 17 1.67 -69.11 -19.07
CA GLU A 17 2.77 -68.36 -19.67
C GLU A 17 2.83 -66.98 -18.98
N LEU A 18 3.90 -66.72 -18.22
CA LEU A 18 4.17 -65.43 -17.60
C LEU A 18 4.37 -64.43 -18.74
N ARG A 19 3.28 -63.93 -19.32
CA ARG A 19 3.28 -62.75 -20.18
C ARG A 19 4.03 -61.69 -19.40
N GLY A 20 5.23 -61.35 -19.88
CA GLY A 20 6.15 -60.47 -19.20
C GLY A 20 5.41 -59.21 -18.76
N ARG A 21 5.35 -58.95 -17.45
CA ARG A 21 4.79 -57.71 -16.93
C ARG A 21 5.54 -56.57 -17.60
N LEU A 22 4.79 -55.71 -18.29
CA LEU A 22 5.35 -54.47 -18.82
C LEU A 22 6.03 -53.70 -17.68
N PRO A 23 7.16 -53.04 -17.95
CA PRO A 23 7.84 -52.27 -16.92
C PRO A 23 6.90 -51.18 -16.37
N PRO A 24 7.03 -50.84 -15.08
CA PRO A 24 6.26 -49.77 -14.46
C PRO A 24 6.45 -48.46 -15.24
N LYS A 25 5.35 -47.80 -15.60
CA LYS A 25 5.34 -46.50 -16.27
C LYS A 25 5.11 -45.37 -15.26
N GLN A 26 5.52 -44.15 -15.59
CA GLN A 26 5.28 -42.98 -14.74
C GLN A 26 3.86 -42.43 -14.96
N TRP A 27 3.25 -41.85 -13.93
CA TRP A 27 2.03 -41.04 -14.07
C TRP A 27 2.35 -39.67 -14.71
N HIS A 28 1.62 -39.30 -15.76
CA HIS A 28 1.80 -38.05 -16.49
C HIS A 28 0.58 -37.12 -16.34
N LYS A 29 0.87 -35.86 -16.00
CA LYS A 29 -0.09 -34.75 -16.15
C LYS A 29 -0.23 -34.38 -17.63
N PRO A 30 -1.41 -33.94 -18.09
CA PRO A 30 -1.56 -33.39 -19.44
C PRO A 30 -0.58 -32.23 -19.67
N GLY A 31 0.13 -32.27 -20.80
CA GLY A 31 1.05 -31.22 -21.21
C GLY A 31 0.29 -29.95 -21.61
N ARG A 32 0.87 -28.78 -21.33
CA ARG A 32 0.31 -27.50 -21.80
C ARG A 32 0.62 -27.31 -23.29
N ASN A 33 -0.37 -26.90 -24.07
CA ASN A 33 -0.22 -26.57 -25.51
C ASN A 33 0.39 -27.69 -26.36
N CYS A 34 0.11 -28.93 -26.01
CA CYS A 34 0.69 -30.06 -26.71
C CYS A 34 -0.32 -30.64 -27.72
N GLY A 35 0.14 -30.84 -28.96
CA GLY A 35 -0.66 -31.37 -30.07
C GLY A 35 -0.35 -32.83 -30.45
N GLU A 36 0.59 -33.47 -29.75
CA GLU A 36 1.02 -34.83 -30.03
C GLU A 36 0.11 -35.87 -29.34
N THR A 37 -0.12 -37.01 -29.99
CA THR A 37 -0.92 -38.10 -29.38
C THR A 37 -0.05 -39.04 -28.54
N VAL A 38 0.64 -38.48 -27.54
CA VAL A 38 1.52 -39.19 -26.58
C VAL A 38 1.03 -38.99 -25.14
N GLU A 39 1.33 -39.94 -24.24
CA GLU A 39 0.80 -39.92 -22.86
C GLU A 39 1.25 -38.69 -22.07
N THR A 40 2.48 -38.23 -22.27
CA THR A 40 3.01 -37.00 -21.67
C THR A 40 2.25 -35.74 -22.10
N CYS A 41 1.55 -35.81 -23.23
CA CYS A 41 0.77 -34.73 -23.81
C CYS A 41 -0.68 -34.80 -23.32
N LEU A 42 -1.31 -35.96 -23.46
CA LEU A 42 -2.73 -36.18 -23.13
C LEU A 42 -2.97 -36.35 -21.62
N GLY A 43 -1.96 -36.78 -20.88
CA GLY A 43 -2.07 -37.20 -19.48
C GLY A 43 -2.53 -38.65 -19.33
N THR A 44 -2.16 -39.27 -18.22
CA THR A 44 -2.43 -40.70 -17.95
C THR A 44 -3.93 -41.02 -17.90
N VAL A 45 -4.77 -40.11 -17.39
CA VAL A 45 -6.22 -40.36 -17.32
C VAL A 45 -6.85 -40.46 -18.70
N SER A 46 -6.63 -39.46 -19.56
CA SER A 46 -7.09 -39.51 -20.96
C SER A 46 -6.50 -40.72 -21.69
N TRP A 47 -5.21 -41.01 -21.48
CA TRP A 47 -4.55 -42.17 -22.08
C TRP A 47 -5.18 -43.51 -21.68
N CYS A 48 -5.45 -43.73 -20.40
CA CYS A 48 -5.99 -45.00 -19.91
C CYS A 48 -7.50 -45.16 -20.09
N THR A 49 -8.25 -44.08 -20.25
CA THR A 49 -9.70 -44.14 -20.49
C THR A 49 -10.06 -44.40 -21.95
N HIS A 50 -9.16 -44.13 -22.90
CA HIS A 50 -9.42 -44.33 -24.33
C HIS A 50 -8.83 -45.67 -24.83
N PRO A 51 -9.66 -46.63 -25.30
CA PRO A 51 -9.20 -47.94 -25.77
C PRO A 51 -8.09 -47.88 -26.81
N GLN A 52 -8.13 -46.92 -27.72
CA GLN A 52 -7.13 -46.77 -28.78
C GLN A 52 -5.72 -46.52 -28.24
N TYR A 53 -5.60 -45.82 -27.10
CA TYR A 53 -4.29 -45.45 -26.55
C TYR A 53 -3.71 -46.55 -25.65
N TYR A 54 -4.49 -47.08 -24.70
CA TYR A 54 -3.96 -48.10 -23.81
C TYR A 54 -3.73 -49.45 -24.51
N GLN A 55 -4.52 -49.80 -25.53
CA GLN A 55 -4.28 -51.01 -26.33
C GLN A 55 -3.01 -50.89 -27.16
N ARG A 56 -2.72 -49.70 -27.71
CA ARG A 56 -1.45 -49.41 -28.40
C ARG A 56 -0.24 -49.58 -27.47
N ASP A 57 -0.45 -49.31 -26.18
CA ASP A 57 0.53 -49.50 -25.11
C ASP A 57 0.66 -50.95 -24.61
N GLY A 58 -0.11 -51.89 -25.18
CA GLY A 58 -0.09 -53.30 -24.84
C GLY A 58 -0.97 -53.68 -23.64
N HIS A 59 -1.81 -52.77 -23.13
CA HIS A 59 -2.72 -53.06 -22.03
C HIS A 59 -4.02 -53.70 -22.52
N THR A 60 -4.47 -54.74 -21.81
CA THR A 60 -5.71 -55.47 -22.17
C THR A 60 -6.97 -54.78 -21.68
N SER A 61 -6.86 -53.83 -20.76
CA SER A 61 -7.97 -53.08 -20.20
C SER A 61 -7.49 -51.74 -19.61
N GLU A 62 -8.44 -50.83 -19.40
CA GLU A 62 -8.23 -49.58 -18.65
C GLU A 62 -7.62 -49.85 -17.26
N ALA A 63 -8.08 -50.90 -16.57
CA ALA A 63 -7.59 -51.31 -15.26
C ALA A 63 -6.10 -51.70 -15.27
N ASP A 64 -5.69 -52.41 -16.32
CA ASP A 64 -4.30 -52.82 -16.52
C ASP A 64 -3.43 -51.61 -16.85
N CYS A 65 -3.98 -50.67 -17.64
CA CYS A 65 -3.34 -49.39 -17.92
C CYS A 65 -3.06 -48.60 -16.64
N PHE A 66 -4.07 -48.33 -15.81
CA PHE A 66 -3.87 -47.57 -14.56
C PHE A 66 -2.90 -48.27 -13.59
N ARG A 67 -3.03 -49.59 -13.39
CA ARG A 67 -2.14 -50.36 -12.49
C ARG A 67 -0.70 -50.44 -12.96
N ALA A 68 -0.45 -50.24 -14.26
CA ALA A 68 0.91 -50.20 -14.79
C ALA A 68 1.61 -48.87 -14.55
N ARG A 69 0.89 -47.80 -14.15
CA ARG A 69 1.51 -46.53 -13.76
C ARG A 69 1.82 -46.53 -12.27
N PHE A 70 2.99 -45.99 -11.93
CA PHE A 70 3.46 -45.77 -10.58
C PHE A 70 3.79 -44.30 -10.37
N GLY A 71 3.72 -43.89 -9.11
CA GLY A 71 3.93 -42.51 -8.70
C GLY A 71 2.62 -41.75 -8.61
N THR A 72 2.59 -40.79 -7.69
CA THR A 72 1.51 -39.83 -7.56
C THR A 72 1.90 -38.53 -8.24
N THR A 73 0.91 -37.78 -8.70
CA THR A 73 1.11 -36.42 -9.19
C THR A 73 0.35 -35.40 -8.35
N ASP A 74 0.77 -34.14 -8.31
CA ASP A 74 0.08 -33.17 -7.44
C ASP A 74 -1.36 -32.95 -7.88
N TRP A 75 -2.23 -32.80 -6.88
CA TRP A 75 -3.61 -32.40 -7.08
C TRP A 75 -3.70 -31.09 -7.85
N THR A 76 -4.63 -31.00 -8.79
CA THR A 76 -4.87 -29.78 -9.56
C THR A 76 -6.33 -29.39 -9.43
N TYR A 77 -6.57 -28.11 -9.14
CA TYR A 77 -7.91 -27.54 -9.17
C TYR A 77 -8.24 -27.02 -10.57
N MET A 78 -9.53 -26.80 -10.80
CA MET A 78 -10.00 -26.21 -12.04
C MET A 78 -9.31 -24.85 -12.27
N ASN A 79 -8.97 -24.54 -13.51
CA ASN A 79 -8.50 -23.23 -13.93
C ASN A 79 -9.08 -22.90 -15.30
N THR A 80 -9.13 -21.62 -15.64
CA THR A 80 -9.63 -21.14 -16.94
C THR A 80 -8.55 -20.54 -17.81
N ASP A 81 -7.30 -20.65 -17.38
CA ASP A 81 -6.15 -20.15 -18.13
C ASP A 81 -5.86 -20.99 -19.39
N CYS A 82 -6.65 -22.03 -19.63
CA CYS A 82 -6.56 -22.87 -20.80
C CYS A 82 -7.87 -22.95 -21.58
N LEU A 83 -7.72 -23.19 -22.88
CA LEU A 83 -8.84 -23.35 -23.81
C LEU A 83 -9.75 -24.48 -23.31
N GLN A 84 -11.06 -24.27 -23.35
CA GLN A 84 -12.05 -25.26 -22.94
C GLN A 84 -11.71 -26.63 -23.58
N SER A 85 -11.87 -27.72 -22.82
CA SER A 85 -11.66 -29.14 -23.18
C SER A 85 -10.30 -29.78 -22.86
N PHE A 86 -9.32 -29.06 -22.30
CA PHE A 86 -8.10 -29.72 -21.82
C PHE A 86 -8.27 -30.22 -20.38
N ASP A 87 -7.87 -31.46 -20.13
CA ASP A 87 -7.87 -32.06 -18.78
C ASP A 87 -7.06 -31.24 -17.76
N SER A 88 -6.10 -30.43 -18.24
CA SER A 88 -5.34 -29.48 -17.42
C SER A 88 -6.17 -28.32 -16.88
N CYS A 89 -7.33 -28.02 -17.47
CA CYS A 89 -8.27 -26.97 -17.03
C CYS A 89 -9.28 -27.49 -16.02
N ASP A 90 -9.72 -28.74 -16.20
CA ASP A 90 -10.87 -29.28 -15.48
C ASP A 90 -10.54 -29.61 -14.02
N GLY A 91 -9.26 -29.87 -13.74
CA GLY A 91 -8.79 -30.29 -12.42
C GLY A 91 -9.06 -31.76 -12.13
N THR A 92 -8.42 -32.27 -11.08
CA THR A 92 -8.38 -33.70 -10.75
C THR A 92 -9.78 -34.27 -10.46
N ASP A 93 -10.61 -33.53 -9.72
CA ASP A 93 -11.98 -33.94 -9.38
C ASP A 93 -12.87 -34.16 -10.60
N VAL A 94 -12.80 -33.27 -11.59
CA VAL A 94 -13.61 -33.36 -12.80
C VAL A 94 -13.06 -34.46 -13.70
N VAL A 95 -11.74 -34.48 -13.92
CA VAL A 95 -11.06 -35.47 -14.77
C VAL A 95 -11.34 -36.89 -14.28
N CYS A 96 -11.13 -37.18 -12.99
CA CYS A 96 -11.41 -38.51 -12.47
C CYS A 96 -12.92 -38.83 -12.43
N SER A 97 -13.81 -37.85 -12.19
CA SER A 97 -15.26 -38.12 -12.20
C SER A 97 -15.81 -38.62 -13.54
N ARG A 98 -15.11 -38.33 -14.66
CA ARG A 98 -15.47 -38.82 -16.01
C ARG A 98 -15.23 -40.32 -16.19
N VAL A 99 -14.38 -40.92 -15.36
CA VAL A 99 -14.11 -42.36 -15.41
C VAL A 99 -15.38 -43.12 -14.99
N ILE A 100 -15.95 -43.91 -15.90
CA ILE A 100 -17.27 -44.54 -15.71
C ILE A 100 -17.21 -45.62 -14.62
N GLY A 101 -16.16 -46.45 -14.62
CA GLY A 101 -16.00 -47.55 -13.67
C GLY A 101 -15.59 -47.05 -12.29
N THR A 102 -16.36 -47.39 -11.24
CA THR A 102 -16.09 -46.98 -9.86
C THR A 102 -14.70 -47.40 -9.37
N VAL A 103 -14.30 -48.63 -9.67
CA VAL A 103 -12.95 -49.15 -9.33
C VAL A 103 -11.85 -48.35 -10.03
N TYR A 104 -12.04 -47.98 -11.30
CA TYR A 104 -11.04 -47.24 -12.08
C TYR A 104 -10.97 -45.78 -11.67
N ARG A 105 -12.10 -45.22 -11.28
CA ARG A 105 -12.18 -43.88 -10.71
C ARG A 105 -11.43 -43.78 -9.39
N ALA A 106 -11.55 -44.78 -8.51
CA ALA A 106 -10.75 -44.85 -7.28
C ALA A 106 -9.24 -44.88 -7.60
N LEU A 107 -8.82 -45.74 -8.54
CA LEU A 107 -7.43 -45.78 -9.01
C LEU A 107 -6.96 -44.45 -9.62
N CYS A 108 -7.86 -43.72 -10.30
CA CYS A 108 -7.57 -42.38 -10.80
C CYS A 108 -7.23 -41.42 -9.67
N PHE A 109 -8.04 -41.37 -8.61
CA PHE A 109 -7.78 -40.52 -7.45
C PHE A 109 -6.52 -40.94 -6.67
N GLU A 110 -6.25 -42.24 -6.56
CA GLU A 110 -5.00 -42.78 -5.97
C GLU A 110 -3.74 -42.39 -6.75
N GLY A 111 -3.88 -42.05 -8.04
CA GLY A 111 -2.79 -41.52 -8.87
C GLY A 111 -2.36 -40.09 -8.52
N TYR A 112 -3.04 -39.43 -7.58
CA TYR A 112 -2.73 -38.07 -7.13
C TYR A 112 -2.32 -38.02 -5.66
N ASN A 113 -1.49 -37.03 -5.32
CA ASN A 113 -1.26 -36.64 -3.94
C ASN A 113 -2.57 -36.17 -3.31
N GLN A 114 -2.79 -36.46 -2.02
CA GLN A 114 -3.96 -35.97 -1.29
C GLN A 114 -4.05 -34.45 -1.42
N ALA A 115 -5.24 -33.94 -1.79
CA ALA A 115 -5.46 -32.50 -1.85
C ALA A 115 -5.47 -31.92 -0.43
N SER A 116 -5.19 -30.62 -0.29
CA SER A 116 -5.34 -29.99 1.03
C SER A 116 -6.82 -29.93 1.44
N PHE A 117 -7.11 -30.08 2.73
CA PHE A 117 -8.42 -29.70 3.25
C PHE A 117 -8.56 -28.17 3.18
N LEU A 118 -9.57 -27.69 2.49
CA LEU A 118 -9.83 -26.27 2.22
C LEU A 118 -11.03 -25.77 3.01
N ASP A 119 -10.89 -24.59 3.59
CA ASP A 119 -12.02 -23.82 4.08
C ASP A 119 -12.73 -23.11 2.90
N PRO A 120 -14.00 -22.70 3.04
CA PRO A 120 -14.71 -21.94 2.02
C PRO A 120 -13.94 -20.68 1.62
N PHE A 121 -14.06 -20.28 0.35
CA PHE A 121 -13.36 -19.11 -0.20
C PHE A 121 -11.83 -19.16 -0.01
N SER A 122 -11.23 -20.33 -0.16
CA SER A 122 -9.78 -20.49 -0.22
C SER A 122 -9.18 -19.83 -1.47
N GLU A 123 -7.86 -19.60 -1.46
CA GLU A 123 -7.15 -18.97 -2.56
C GLU A 123 -7.38 -19.70 -3.89
N GLY A 124 -7.62 -18.93 -4.96
CA GLY A 124 -7.87 -19.45 -6.30
C GLY A 124 -9.31 -19.86 -6.59
N CYS A 125 -10.26 -19.64 -5.68
CA CYS A 125 -11.68 -19.79 -6.00
C CYS A 125 -12.07 -18.95 -7.23
N LEU A 126 -12.68 -19.58 -8.24
CA LEU A 126 -13.02 -18.97 -9.54
C LEU A 126 -14.32 -18.15 -9.50
N GLY A 127 -14.99 -18.11 -8.35
CA GLY A 127 -16.16 -17.27 -8.10
C GLY A 127 -17.13 -17.90 -7.12
N ALA A 128 -17.82 -17.05 -6.35
CA ALA A 128 -18.74 -17.47 -5.29
C ALA A 128 -19.90 -18.38 -5.72
N LYS A 129 -20.21 -18.46 -7.02
CA LYS A 129 -21.31 -19.27 -7.57
C LYS A 129 -20.88 -20.66 -8.06
N ARG A 130 -19.59 -20.99 -8.00
CA ARG A 130 -19.06 -22.29 -8.41
C ARG A 130 -19.21 -23.29 -7.27
N GLU A 131 -20.38 -23.91 -7.17
CA GLU A 131 -20.64 -24.96 -6.18
C GLU A 131 -19.81 -26.23 -6.42
N ASP A 132 -19.26 -26.36 -7.63
CA ASP A 132 -18.41 -27.45 -8.09
C ASP A 132 -16.90 -27.21 -7.87
N ASP A 133 -16.52 -26.06 -7.32
CA ASP A 133 -15.13 -25.75 -6.96
C ASP A 133 -14.93 -25.85 -5.45
N GLU A 134 -14.15 -26.84 -5.03
CA GLU A 134 -13.83 -27.10 -3.61
C GLU A 134 -13.23 -25.86 -2.92
N ARG A 135 -12.47 -25.03 -3.63
CA ARG A 135 -11.89 -23.80 -3.05
C ARG A 135 -12.97 -22.79 -2.69
N CYS A 136 -14.10 -22.80 -3.40
CA CYS A 136 -15.19 -21.85 -3.19
C CYS A 136 -16.10 -22.30 -2.05
N VAL A 137 -16.52 -23.56 -2.03
CA VAL A 137 -17.49 -24.08 -1.04
C VAL A 137 -16.84 -24.69 0.20
N GLY A 138 -15.55 -25.01 0.15
CA GLY A 138 -14.81 -25.72 1.19
C GLY A 138 -14.98 -27.24 1.12
N THR A 139 -13.96 -27.97 1.54
CA THR A 139 -13.86 -29.44 1.42
C THR A 139 -15.04 -30.19 1.99
N LYS A 140 -15.56 -29.76 3.15
CA LYS A 140 -16.68 -30.46 3.80
C LYS A 140 -17.94 -30.41 2.94
N VAL A 141 -18.37 -29.21 2.56
CA VAL A 141 -19.56 -29.01 1.72
C VAL A 141 -19.37 -29.62 0.34
N PHE A 142 -18.16 -29.52 -0.20
CA PHE A 142 -17.80 -30.15 -1.47
C PHE A 142 -17.99 -31.67 -1.44
N CYS A 143 -17.42 -32.36 -0.45
CA CYS A 143 -17.53 -33.81 -0.31
C CYS A 143 -18.94 -34.29 0.06
N ASP A 144 -19.76 -33.45 0.72
CA ASP A 144 -21.16 -33.72 1.03
C ASP A 144 -22.09 -33.58 -0.19
N SER A 145 -21.61 -33.06 -1.32
CA SER A 145 -22.45 -32.85 -2.50
C SER A 145 -22.83 -34.18 -3.19
N PRO A 146 -24.05 -34.30 -3.75
CA PRO A 146 -24.49 -35.52 -4.45
C PRO A 146 -23.54 -35.96 -5.58
N GLU A 147 -22.97 -35.00 -6.29
CA GLU A 147 -22.03 -35.22 -7.40
C GLU A 147 -20.72 -35.85 -6.90
N ARG A 148 -20.23 -35.41 -5.74
CA ARG A 148 -19.01 -35.95 -5.13
C ARG A 148 -19.26 -37.28 -4.45
N ILE A 149 -20.40 -37.48 -3.78
CA ILE A 149 -20.80 -38.79 -3.28
C ILE A 149 -20.91 -39.79 -4.43
N LYS A 150 -21.50 -39.41 -5.58
CA LYS A 150 -21.55 -40.26 -6.78
C LYS A 150 -20.15 -40.56 -7.34
N SER A 151 -19.23 -39.61 -7.23
CA SER A 151 -17.86 -39.75 -7.72
C SER A 151 -17.03 -40.66 -6.81
N TYR A 152 -16.96 -40.37 -5.52
CA TYR A 152 -16.10 -41.06 -4.55
C TYR A 152 -16.75 -42.29 -3.90
N GLY A 153 -18.08 -42.42 -3.97
CA GLY A 153 -18.85 -43.48 -3.33
C GLY A 153 -19.47 -43.08 -1.98
N SER A 154 -18.80 -42.21 -1.21
CA SER A 154 -19.33 -41.61 0.02
C SER A 154 -18.61 -40.30 0.36
N THR A 155 -19.15 -39.53 1.30
CA THR A 155 -18.48 -38.35 1.87
C THR A 155 -17.13 -38.73 2.48
N GLU A 156 -17.08 -39.81 3.27
CA GLU A 156 -15.87 -40.26 3.97
C GLU A 156 -14.79 -40.68 2.99
N ALA A 157 -15.16 -41.33 1.89
CA ALA A 157 -14.23 -41.67 0.82
C ALA A 157 -13.62 -40.39 0.21
N CYS A 158 -14.44 -39.37 -0.10
CA CYS A 158 -13.96 -38.07 -0.58
C CYS A 158 -12.99 -37.41 0.41
N LEU A 159 -13.36 -37.36 1.70
CA LEU A 159 -12.53 -36.78 2.75
C LEU A 159 -11.21 -37.55 2.95
N SER A 160 -11.18 -38.86 2.74
CA SER A 160 -9.95 -39.67 2.85
C SER A 160 -8.91 -39.35 1.76
N HIS A 161 -9.32 -38.72 0.66
CA HIS A 161 -8.43 -38.20 -0.38
C HIS A 161 -7.93 -36.78 -0.10
N ARG A 162 -8.23 -36.24 1.08
CA ARG A 162 -7.76 -34.93 1.53
C ARG A 162 -6.77 -35.12 2.67
N SER A 163 -5.78 -34.23 2.77
CA SER A 163 -4.91 -34.18 3.93
C SER A 163 -5.76 -33.91 5.17
N GLU A 164 -5.35 -34.47 6.30
CA GLU A 164 -6.06 -34.26 7.55
C GLU A 164 -6.23 -32.77 7.82
N LYS A 165 -7.45 -32.38 8.23
CA LYS A 165 -7.67 -31.01 8.69
C LYS A 165 -6.67 -30.76 9.82
N PRO A 166 -5.86 -29.68 9.76
CA PRO A 166 -4.97 -29.33 10.85
C PRO A 166 -5.76 -29.33 12.17
N LEU A 167 -5.22 -29.98 13.20
CA LEU A 167 -5.87 -30.20 14.50
C LEU A 167 -6.60 -28.94 14.98
N SER A 168 -7.73 -29.11 15.68
CA SER A 168 -8.79 -28.12 16.00
C SER A 168 -8.36 -26.77 16.57
N ASN A 169 -7.10 -26.60 16.96
CA ASN A 169 -6.54 -25.34 17.44
C ASN A 169 -5.91 -24.51 16.32
N TRP A 170 -5.87 -25.02 15.09
CA TRP A 170 -5.39 -24.30 13.93
C TRP A 170 -6.51 -23.41 13.38
N HIS A 171 -6.44 -22.14 13.72
CA HIS A 171 -7.15 -21.14 12.94
C HIS A 171 -6.38 -20.97 11.63
N PRO A 172 -7.00 -21.24 10.46
CA PRO A 172 -6.35 -20.95 9.19
C PRO A 172 -5.88 -19.50 9.21
N ALA A 173 -4.65 -19.28 8.76
CA ALA A 173 -4.16 -17.93 8.55
C ALA A 173 -5.16 -17.24 7.62
N LYS A 174 -5.77 -16.15 8.10
CA LYS A 174 -6.75 -15.40 7.30
C LYS A 174 -6.09 -15.00 5.98
N ALA A 175 -6.80 -15.21 4.87
CA ALA A 175 -6.28 -14.84 3.56
C ALA A 175 -6.10 -13.32 3.48
N LYS A 176 -5.10 -12.88 2.70
CA LYS A 176 -4.81 -11.45 2.55
C LYS A 176 -6.03 -10.74 1.93
N PHE A 177 -6.36 -9.55 2.44
CA PHE A 177 -7.32 -8.68 1.79
C PHE A 177 -6.71 -8.09 0.52
N LEU A 178 -7.39 -8.22 -0.61
CA LEU A 178 -6.91 -7.79 -1.92
C LEU A 178 -7.73 -6.59 -2.39
N VAL A 179 -7.03 -5.54 -2.82
CA VAL A 179 -7.64 -4.42 -3.55
C VAL A 179 -7.87 -4.88 -5.00
N GLU A 180 -8.89 -4.32 -5.63
CA GLU A 180 -9.19 -4.58 -7.04
C GLU A 180 -7.97 -4.29 -7.94
N ASN A 181 -7.72 -5.18 -8.88
CA ASN A 181 -6.60 -5.06 -9.81
C ASN A 181 -7.02 -5.57 -11.19
N GLU A 182 -7.56 -4.66 -11.99
CA GLU A 182 -8.02 -4.96 -13.35
C GLU A 182 -6.92 -5.58 -14.24
N ARG A 183 -5.65 -5.23 -14.00
CA ARG A 183 -4.52 -5.79 -14.76
C ARG A 183 -4.23 -7.25 -14.42
N ALA A 184 -4.73 -7.74 -13.28
CA ALA A 184 -4.67 -9.14 -12.91
C ALA A 184 -5.84 -9.96 -13.51
N CYS A 185 -6.81 -9.31 -14.15
CA CYS A 185 -7.97 -9.95 -14.78
C CYS A 185 -7.64 -10.53 -16.16
N TRP A 186 -6.76 -11.53 -16.22
CA TRP A 186 -6.56 -12.32 -17.44
C TRP A 186 -7.43 -13.58 -17.36
N GLY A 187 -8.67 -13.50 -17.83
CA GLY A 187 -9.61 -14.62 -17.82
C GLY A 187 -10.58 -14.58 -16.64
N ASP A 188 -10.38 -15.45 -15.65
CA ASP A 188 -11.40 -15.70 -14.63
C ASP A 188 -11.55 -14.59 -13.59
N PRO A 189 -12.78 -14.40 -13.05
CA PRO A 189 -13.10 -13.39 -12.05
C PRO A 189 -12.66 -13.82 -10.65
N THR A 190 -11.38 -14.15 -10.49
CA THR A 190 -10.76 -14.50 -9.20
C THR A 190 -10.70 -13.30 -8.27
N GLU A 191 -10.59 -13.55 -6.96
CA GLU A 191 -10.42 -12.48 -5.96
C GLU A 191 -9.20 -11.59 -6.23
N LYS A 192 -8.12 -12.15 -6.81
CA LYS A 192 -6.92 -11.38 -7.17
C LYS A 192 -7.19 -10.33 -8.25
N CYS A 193 -8.14 -10.61 -9.13
CA CYS A 193 -8.60 -9.71 -10.18
C CYS A 193 -9.60 -8.70 -9.62
N LEU A 194 -10.66 -9.19 -8.97
CA LEU A 194 -11.79 -8.37 -8.53
C LEU A 194 -11.52 -7.56 -7.26
N GLY A 195 -10.57 -7.98 -6.43
CA GLY A 195 -10.47 -7.54 -5.05
C GLY A 195 -11.48 -8.26 -4.12
N THR A 196 -11.20 -8.25 -2.83
CA THR A 196 -11.94 -8.97 -1.80
C THR A 196 -13.39 -8.51 -1.67
N GLU A 197 -13.66 -7.21 -1.73
CA GLU A 197 -15.01 -6.68 -1.54
C GLU A 197 -15.93 -7.03 -2.72
N THR A 198 -15.46 -6.81 -3.95
CA THR A 198 -16.18 -7.20 -5.17
C THR A 198 -16.32 -8.71 -5.29
N PHE A 199 -15.35 -9.49 -4.83
CA PHE A 199 -15.45 -10.94 -4.79
C PHE A 199 -16.50 -11.42 -3.77
N CYS A 200 -16.45 -10.94 -2.52
CA CYS A 200 -17.39 -11.34 -1.48
C CYS A 200 -18.81 -10.81 -1.73
N SER A 201 -18.99 -9.66 -2.39
CA SER A 201 -20.33 -9.13 -2.71
C SER A 201 -21.12 -10.01 -3.69
N ARG A 202 -20.42 -10.80 -4.52
CA ARG A 202 -21.00 -11.80 -5.43
C ARG A 202 -21.54 -13.04 -4.72
N VAL A 203 -21.19 -13.24 -3.44
CA VAL A 203 -21.73 -14.34 -2.63
C VAL A 203 -23.20 -14.06 -2.32
N GLU A 204 -24.06 -15.04 -2.55
CA GLU A 204 -25.50 -14.91 -2.28
C GLU A 204 -25.79 -15.14 -0.79
N GLY A 205 -26.55 -14.21 -0.19
CA GLY A 205 -26.95 -14.23 1.22
C GLY A 205 -25.98 -13.47 2.15
N GLY A 206 -26.55 -12.58 2.98
CA GLY A 206 -25.76 -11.72 3.88
C GLY A 206 -24.87 -12.48 4.86
N GLU A 207 -25.32 -13.62 5.38
CA GLU A 207 -24.53 -14.45 6.29
C GLU A 207 -23.27 -15.01 5.62
N LYS A 208 -23.39 -15.54 4.39
CA LYS A 208 -22.25 -16.08 3.64
C LYS A 208 -21.27 -14.97 3.22
N ARG A 209 -21.75 -13.75 2.92
CA ARG A 209 -20.90 -12.57 2.69
C ARG A 209 -20.08 -12.22 3.93
N GLY A 210 -20.72 -12.20 5.10
CA GLY A 210 -20.04 -11.99 6.38
C GLY A 210 -18.98 -13.07 6.67
N GLN A 211 -19.27 -14.33 6.36
CA GLN A 211 -18.29 -15.43 6.47
C GLN A 211 -17.10 -15.24 5.51
N CYS A 212 -17.35 -14.85 4.26
CA CYS A 212 -16.31 -14.55 3.27
C CYS A 212 -15.34 -13.48 3.80
N LEU A 213 -15.87 -12.35 4.30
CA LEU A 213 -15.06 -11.27 4.88
C LEU A 213 -14.35 -11.69 6.18
N ALA A 214 -14.99 -12.47 7.04
CA ALA A 214 -14.40 -12.91 8.31
C ALA A 214 -13.14 -13.78 8.12
N LEU A 215 -13.04 -14.49 7.00
CA LEU A 215 -11.88 -15.29 6.58
C LEU A 215 -10.74 -14.47 5.98
N ARG A 216 -10.88 -13.13 5.92
CA ARG A 216 -9.88 -12.22 5.38
C ARG A 216 -9.21 -11.41 6.47
N GLN A 217 -7.96 -11.05 6.22
CA GLN A 217 -7.25 -10.08 7.04
C GLN A 217 -8.00 -8.75 6.99
N ARG A 218 -8.00 -8.03 8.10
CA ARG A 218 -8.63 -6.72 8.19
C ARG A 218 -7.72 -5.70 7.47
N PRO A 219 -8.20 -4.96 6.46
CA PRO A 219 -7.39 -3.91 5.84
C PRO A 219 -7.21 -2.74 6.82
N PRO A 220 -6.19 -1.89 6.61
CA PRO A 220 -5.98 -0.72 7.46
C PRO A 220 -7.12 0.29 7.28
N PHE A 221 -7.37 1.09 8.32
CA PHE A 221 -8.25 2.25 8.21
C PHE A 221 -7.45 3.41 7.60
N TYR A 222 -7.93 3.95 6.49
CA TYR A 222 -7.31 5.04 5.77
C TYR A 222 -7.91 6.39 6.14
N ALA A 223 -7.06 7.37 6.41
CA ALA A 223 -7.48 8.77 6.37
C ALA A 223 -7.71 9.20 4.92
N GLU A 224 -8.53 10.24 4.74
CA GLU A 224 -8.69 10.92 3.44
C GLU A 224 -7.32 11.36 2.93
N PHE A 225 -7.03 11.09 1.65
CA PHE A 225 -5.70 11.26 1.05
C PHE A 225 -4.60 10.57 1.87
N SER A 226 -4.68 9.25 2.10
CA SER A 226 -3.58 8.48 2.69
C SER A 226 -2.31 8.55 1.82
N ALA A 227 -1.14 8.32 2.41
CA ALA A 227 0.12 8.23 1.65
C ALA A 227 0.14 7.03 0.68
N ASP A 228 -0.74 6.05 0.92
CA ASP A 228 -1.00 4.91 0.04
C ASP A 228 -2.02 5.23 -1.07
N CYS A 229 -2.45 6.49 -1.22
CA CYS A 229 -3.30 6.92 -2.32
C CYS A 229 -2.51 6.92 -3.63
N ASP A 230 -2.89 6.04 -4.55
CA ASP A 230 -2.36 6.00 -5.91
C ASP A 230 -3.47 6.38 -6.89
N LEU A 231 -3.47 7.65 -7.31
CA LEU A 231 -4.44 8.18 -8.27
C LEU A 231 -4.39 7.44 -9.63
N SER A 232 -3.29 6.75 -9.95
CA SER A 232 -3.19 5.95 -11.17
C SER A 232 -3.99 4.65 -11.09
N THR A 233 -4.24 4.13 -9.88
CA THR A 233 -5.12 2.98 -9.64
C THR A 233 -6.59 3.38 -9.50
N GLY A 234 -6.87 4.67 -9.31
CA GLY A 234 -8.21 5.24 -9.29
C GLY A 234 -8.40 6.24 -8.15
N GLU A 235 -8.96 7.41 -8.47
CA GLU A 235 -9.26 8.48 -7.52
C GLU A 235 -10.27 8.05 -6.43
N PHE A 236 -11.01 6.97 -6.68
CA PHE A 236 -12.03 6.42 -5.79
C PHE A 236 -11.51 5.35 -4.84
N ALA A 237 -10.22 4.98 -4.88
CA ALA A 237 -9.67 3.98 -3.96
C ALA A 237 -9.87 4.40 -2.48
N GLU A 238 -10.09 3.43 -1.58
CA GLU A 238 -10.28 3.70 -0.13
C GLU A 238 -9.13 4.53 0.45
N SER A 239 -7.89 4.30 0.02
CA SER A 239 -6.73 5.07 0.46
C SER A 239 -6.77 6.53 0.00
N CYS A 240 -7.50 6.87 -1.06
CA CYS A 240 -7.66 8.23 -1.56
C CYS A 240 -8.85 8.95 -0.92
N VAL A 241 -10.02 8.31 -0.87
CA VAL A 241 -11.24 8.92 -0.32
C VAL A 241 -11.34 8.85 1.21
N GLY A 242 -10.56 7.95 1.83
CA GLY A 242 -10.61 7.67 3.26
C GLY A 242 -11.72 6.68 3.64
N THR A 243 -11.48 5.87 4.66
CA THR A 243 -12.40 4.81 5.12
C THR A 243 -13.77 5.35 5.53
N GLU A 244 -13.85 6.54 6.12
CA GLU A 244 -15.13 7.14 6.51
C GLU A 244 -16.06 7.33 5.30
N HIS A 245 -15.54 7.94 4.23
CA HIS A 245 -16.30 8.15 3.00
C HIS A 245 -16.49 6.85 2.22
N TRP A 246 -15.47 5.98 2.20
CA TRP A 246 -15.56 4.66 1.58
C TRP A 246 -16.70 3.84 2.17
N CYS A 247 -16.74 3.67 3.50
CA CYS A 247 -17.77 2.87 4.17
C CYS A 247 -19.19 3.46 4.08
N ALA A 248 -19.34 4.73 3.70
CA ALA A 248 -20.63 5.36 3.44
C ALA A 248 -21.21 5.01 2.05
N HIS A 249 -20.44 4.37 1.15
CA HIS A 249 -20.96 3.91 -0.13
C HIS A 249 -22.02 2.82 0.06
N LYS A 250 -23.11 2.93 -0.71
CA LYS A 250 -24.28 2.05 -0.59
C LYS A 250 -23.92 0.58 -0.80
N GLU A 251 -23.07 0.30 -1.78
CA GLU A 251 -22.62 -1.06 -2.11
C GLU A 251 -21.87 -1.71 -0.95
N LEU A 252 -21.12 -0.91 -0.18
CA LEU A 252 -20.38 -1.38 0.99
C LEU A 252 -21.29 -1.53 2.21
N VAL A 253 -22.26 -0.63 2.39
CA VAL A 253 -23.32 -0.83 3.40
C VAL A 253 -24.09 -2.13 3.13
N ASP A 254 -24.40 -2.43 1.86
CA ASP A 254 -25.07 -3.69 1.49
C ASP A 254 -24.18 -4.93 1.69
N LEU A 255 -22.86 -4.78 1.58
CA LEU A 255 -21.88 -5.86 1.79
C LEU A 255 -21.63 -6.15 3.28
N TYR A 256 -21.39 -5.11 4.08
CA TYR A 256 -21.05 -5.21 5.51
C TYR A 256 -22.28 -5.16 6.43
N GLY A 257 -23.44 -4.78 5.91
CA GLY A 257 -24.70 -4.61 6.64
C GLY A 257 -24.91 -3.22 7.25
N SER A 258 -23.83 -2.47 7.52
CA SER A 258 -23.85 -1.08 8.00
C SER A 258 -22.51 -0.40 7.74
N GLU A 259 -22.48 0.93 7.75
CA GLU A 259 -21.22 1.69 7.71
C GLU A 259 -20.33 1.39 8.92
N GLU A 260 -20.94 1.22 10.11
CA GLU A 260 -20.24 0.91 11.36
C GLU A 260 -19.52 -0.43 11.26
N ASN A 261 -20.17 -1.47 10.75
CA ASN A 261 -19.54 -2.77 10.54
C ASN A 261 -18.38 -2.69 9.53
N CYS A 262 -18.50 -1.87 8.49
CA CYS A 262 -17.42 -1.63 7.54
C CYS A 262 -16.20 -0.98 8.20
N ARG A 263 -16.42 0.07 9.02
CA ARG A 263 -15.37 0.74 9.80
C ARG A 263 -14.74 -0.19 10.83
N ASP A 264 -15.54 -0.92 11.57
CA ASP A 264 -15.10 -1.88 12.59
C ASP A 264 -14.36 -3.08 11.99
N PHE A 265 -14.55 -3.37 10.71
CA PHE A 265 -13.76 -4.37 10.01
C PHE A 265 -12.33 -3.86 9.72
N ARG A 266 -12.06 -2.56 9.70
CA ARG A 266 -10.71 -2.01 9.46
C ARG A 266 -9.82 -2.04 10.70
N ILE A 267 -8.50 -2.08 10.55
CA ILE A 267 -7.56 -1.97 11.67
C ILE A 267 -7.48 -0.50 12.12
N PRO A 268 -7.96 -0.13 13.32
CA PRO A 268 -8.05 1.27 13.75
C PRO A 268 -6.68 1.92 13.94
N GLU A 269 -5.67 1.15 14.33
CA GLU A 269 -4.32 1.63 14.68
C GLU A 269 -3.61 2.34 13.52
N ALA A 270 -4.02 2.06 12.28
CA ALA A 270 -3.53 2.75 11.09
C ALA A 270 -3.88 4.25 11.10
N THR A 271 -5.00 4.66 11.72
CA THR A 271 -5.42 6.08 11.79
C THR A 271 -4.49 6.96 12.61
N SER A 272 -3.80 6.38 13.59
CA SER A 272 -2.94 7.14 14.50
C SER A 272 -1.63 7.56 13.86
N ARG A 273 -1.20 6.85 12.80
CA ARG A 273 0.06 7.14 12.12
C ARG A 273 -0.22 8.09 10.98
N LYS A 274 0.06 9.36 11.23
CA LYS A 274 0.20 10.36 10.18
C LYS A 274 1.18 9.84 9.12
N GLY A 275 0.82 9.97 7.85
CA GLY A 275 1.70 9.59 6.75
C GLY A 275 2.97 10.43 6.80
N ARG A 276 4.12 9.85 6.45
CA ARG A 276 5.39 10.57 6.44
C ARG A 276 5.32 11.75 5.47
N TRP A 277 5.96 12.87 5.79
CA TRP A 277 6.19 13.93 4.82
C TRP A 277 7.16 13.48 3.73
N ILE A 278 6.70 13.47 2.48
CA ILE A 278 7.46 13.02 1.31
C ILE A 278 7.99 14.22 0.54
N ARG A 279 9.29 14.22 0.25
CA ARG A 279 9.89 15.22 -0.66
C ARG A 279 9.55 14.88 -2.10
N PRO A 280 9.37 15.87 -2.98
CA PRO A 280 9.20 15.62 -4.42
C PRO A 280 10.38 14.81 -4.99
N ASP A 281 10.07 13.89 -5.90
CA ASP A 281 11.05 13.26 -6.78
C ASP A 281 11.14 14.08 -8.07
N TYR A 282 12.21 14.85 -8.21
CA TYR A 282 12.39 15.77 -9.35
C TYR A 282 12.60 15.07 -10.70
N GLU A 283 13.08 13.82 -10.70
CA GLU A 283 13.13 13.04 -11.93
C GLU A 283 11.72 12.64 -12.36
N CYS A 284 10.89 12.24 -11.40
CA CYS A 284 9.48 11.92 -11.65
C CYS A 284 8.67 13.18 -12.04
N LEU A 285 8.98 14.36 -11.50
CA LEU A 285 8.30 15.62 -11.85
C LEU A 285 8.44 16.04 -13.32
N LYS A 286 9.40 15.48 -14.07
CA LYS A 286 9.47 15.67 -15.54
C LYS A 286 8.26 15.05 -16.24
N HIS A 287 7.70 13.98 -15.66
CA HIS A 287 6.52 13.25 -16.13
C HIS A 287 5.64 12.85 -14.94
N PRO A 288 4.97 13.82 -14.30
CA PRO A 288 4.26 13.57 -13.04
C PRO A 288 3.15 12.55 -13.26
N ASN A 289 3.14 11.51 -12.44
CA ASN A 289 2.13 10.45 -12.44
C ASN A 289 0.94 10.76 -11.51
N GLY A 290 0.94 11.93 -10.85
CA GLY A 290 -0.09 12.34 -9.91
C GLY A 290 0.03 11.72 -8.51
N THR A 291 1.04 10.91 -8.22
CA THR A 291 1.20 10.30 -6.89
C THR A 291 1.96 11.22 -5.94
N GLU A 292 1.65 11.15 -4.65
CA GLU A 292 2.38 11.91 -3.62
C GLU A 292 3.85 11.52 -3.57
N THR A 293 4.19 10.25 -3.84
CA THR A 293 5.59 9.80 -3.90
C THR A 293 6.40 10.51 -4.98
N CYS A 294 5.76 10.87 -6.09
CA CYS A 294 6.37 11.59 -7.20
C CYS A 294 6.37 13.09 -6.95
N GLU A 295 5.21 13.64 -6.61
CA GLU A 295 5.00 15.08 -6.52
C GLU A 295 5.49 15.67 -5.18
N GLY A 296 5.60 14.85 -4.14
CA GLY A 296 5.84 15.27 -2.76
C GLY A 296 4.56 15.72 -2.06
N THR A 297 4.57 15.66 -0.72
CA THR A 297 3.42 15.99 0.13
C THR A 297 2.90 17.41 -0.08
N GLU A 298 3.80 18.39 -0.16
CA GLU A 298 3.42 19.80 -0.34
C GLU A 298 2.61 20.01 -1.62
N ARG A 299 3.20 19.60 -2.74
CA ARG A 299 2.60 19.72 -4.07
C ARG A 299 1.28 18.95 -4.17
N PHE A 300 1.27 17.72 -3.65
CA PHE A 300 0.11 16.85 -3.69
C PHE A 300 -1.05 17.46 -2.88
N CYS A 301 -0.82 17.85 -1.63
CA CYS A 301 -1.87 18.43 -0.80
C CYS A 301 -2.36 19.80 -1.32
N GLU A 302 -1.49 20.64 -1.88
CA GLU A 302 -1.89 21.96 -2.37
C GLU A 302 -2.66 21.92 -3.70
N TRP A 303 -2.31 21.02 -4.62
CA TRP A 303 -2.84 21.05 -5.98
C TRP A 303 -3.72 19.85 -6.36
N ARG A 304 -3.67 18.75 -5.61
CA ARG A 304 -4.49 17.55 -5.87
C ARG A 304 -5.63 17.35 -4.89
N SER A 305 -5.52 17.91 -3.69
CA SER A 305 -6.58 17.80 -2.68
C SER A 305 -7.56 18.96 -2.77
N ASP A 306 -8.86 18.66 -2.79
CA ASP A 306 -9.91 19.67 -2.62
C ASP A 306 -9.88 20.31 -1.21
N SER A 307 -9.20 19.68 -0.25
CA SER A 307 -9.03 20.15 1.11
C SER A 307 -7.57 20.01 1.58
N PRO A 308 -6.69 20.96 1.18
CA PRO A 308 -5.27 20.93 1.55
C PRO A 308 -5.06 20.76 3.06
N ASP A 309 -5.87 21.45 3.87
CA ASP A 309 -5.82 21.35 5.34
C ASP A 309 -6.00 19.93 5.86
N LYS A 310 -6.98 19.20 5.34
CA LYS A 310 -7.22 17.80 5.73
C LYS A 310 -6.08 16.91 5.27
N CYS A 311 -5.63 17.07 4.02
CA CYS A 311 -4.50 16.31 3.47
C CYS A 311 -3.24 16.46 4.34
N TYR A 312 -2.86 17.69 4.70
CA TYR A 312 -1.74 17.94 5.59
C TYR A 312 -1.96 17.43 7.01
N SER A 313 -3.19 17.48 7.53
CA SER A 313 -3.49 16.98 8.88
C SER A 313 -3.23 15.47 9.02
N ALA A 314 -3.39 14.73 7.91
CA ALA A 314 -3.09 13.31 7.78
C ALA A 314 -1.59 13.03 7.54
N ARG A 315 -0.72 14.04 7.60
CA ARG A 315 0.73 13.93 7.40
C ARG A 315 1.52 14.41 8.61
N GLU A 316 2.72 13.86 8.74
CA GLU A 316 3.76 14.41 9.60
C GLU A 316 4.08 15.83 9.13
N LEU A 317 4.58 16.64 10.05
CA LEU A 317 5.03 17.99 9.72
C LEU A 317 6.25 17.92 8.81
N GLY A 318 6.33 18.83 7.84
CA GLY A 318 7.48 18.97 6.99
C GLY A 318 8.74 19.30 7.81
N PRO A 319 9.92 18.84 7.38
CA PRO A 319 11.16 19.21 8.06
C PRO A 319 11.45 20.70 7.86
N PHE A 320 11.94 21.38 8.89
CA PHE A 320 12.52 22.72 8.75
C PHE A 320 13.98 22.59 8.28
N LEU A 321 14.26 23.05 7.07
CA LEU A 321 15.57 22.94 6.41
C LEU A 321 16.33 24.24 6.54
N LEU A 322 17.59 24.16 6.95
CA LEU A 322 18.51 25.31 6.95
C LEU A 322 19.07 25.51 5.53
N ALA A 323 19.30 26.78 5.17
CA ALA A 323 19.95 27.15 3.91
C ALA A 323 21.32 26.46 3.79
N GLY A 324 21.66 25.96 2.59
CA GLY A 324 22.94 25.32 2.33
C GLY A 324 23.18 23.98 3.06
N SER A 325 22.13 23.36 3.63
CA SER A 325 22.25 22.05 4.30
C SER A 325 22.61 20.90 3.35
N ASN A 326 22.53 21.12 2.02
CA ASN A 326 22.86 20.16 0.98
C ASN A 326 23.81 20.82 -0.04
N ASN A 327 24.69 20.04 -0.68
CA ASN A 327 25.66 20.48 -1.69
C ASN A 327 24.98 21.00 -2.98
N CYS A 328 24.17 22.05 -2.88
CA CYS A 328 23.47 22.62 -4.02
C CYS A 328 24.42 23.44 -4.89
N SER A 329 24.39 23.17 -6.19
CA SER A 329 25.04 23.98 -7.21
C SER A 329 24.47 25.40 -7.26
N ASP A 330 25.23 26.35 -7.79
CA ASP A 330 24.78 27.73 -7.93
C ASP A 330 23.70 27.89 -9.01
N GLU A 331 23.58 26.95 -9.94
CA GLU A 331 22.44 26.90 -10.87
C GLU A 331 21.15 26.47 -10.16
N GLU A 332 21.19 25.46 -9.29
CA GLU A 332 20.03 24.98 -8.52
C GLU A 332 19.49 26.07 -7.58
N LYS A 333 20.37 26.88 -6.98
CA LYS A 333 19.95 28.03 -6.16
C LYS A 333 19.19 29.10 -6.94
N LYS A 334 19.48 29.27 -8.25
CA LYS A 334 18.90 30.35 -9.07
C LYS A 334 17.54 30.02 -9.69
N GLN A 335 17.18 28.74 -9.84
CA GLN A 335 15.96 28.31 -10.54
C GLN A 335 14.73 28.15 -9.63
N ASN A 336 14.44 29.11 -8.74
CA ASN A 336 13.46 28.92 -7.64
C ASN A 336 13.84 27.72 -6.78
N GLY A 337 15.11 27.73 -6.33
CA GLY A 337 15.80 26.59 -5.77
C GLY A 337 15.05 25.92 -4.64
N GLU A 338 15.04 24.59 -4.70
CA GLU A 338 14.43 23.67 -3.74
C GLU A 338 14.58 24.16 -2.29
N GLU A 339 13.61 23.82 -1.43
CA GLU A 339 13.66 24.18 0.00
C GLU A 339 14.97 23.73 0.64
N ALA A 340 15.47 22.60 0.16
CA ALA A 340 16.73 22.02 0.57
C ALA A 340 17.97 22.89 0.29
N CYS A 341 17.89 23.79 -0.69
CA CYS A 341 18.96 24.69 -1.10
C CYS A 341 18.81 26.08 -0.50
N SER A 342 17.60 26.65 -0.62
CA SER A 342 17.29 28.01 -0.12
C SER A 342 17.05 28.06 1.39
N GLY A 343 16.64 26.93 1.99
CA GLY A 343 16.19 26.86 3.38
C GLY A 343 14.72 27.23 3.53
N THR A 344 14.04 26.64 4.52
CA THR A 344 12.61 26.83 4.81
C THR A 344 12.25 28.30 5.02
N ASP A 345 13.13 29.07 5.65
CA ASP A 345 12.91 30.49 5.94
C ASP A 345 12.68 31.31 4.64
N THR A 346 13.69 31.36 3.77
CA THR A 346 13.58 32.02 2.45
C THR A 346 12.49 31.39 1.59
N TRP A 347 12.36 30.05 1.64
CA TRP A 347 11.36 29.32 0.87
C TRP A 347 9.91 29.70 1.22
N CYS A 348 9.62 29.91 2.51
CA CYS A 348 8.31 30.38 2.97
C CYS A 348 8.18 31.90 2.80
N HIS A 349 9.16 32.70 3.23
CA HIS A 349 9.09 34.17 3.20
C HIS A 349 8.88 34.70 1.77
N ASP A 350 9.69 34.23 0.82
CA ASP A 350 9.66 34.73 -0.55
C ASP A 350 8.74 33.90 -1.47
N GLY A 351 8.52 32.63 -1.11
CA GLY A 351 7.94 31.64 -2.00
C GLY A 351 6.50 31.21 -1.66
N PHE A 352 5.93 31.55 -0.51
CA PHE A 352 4.65 30.95 -0.07
C PHE A 352 3.51 31.12 -1.10
N ARG A 353 3.41 32.30 -1.73
CA ARG A 353 2.34 32.58 -2.72
C ARG A 353 2.50 31.74 -3.99
N GLN A 354 3.73 31.53 -4.44
CA GLN A 354 4.01 30.73 -5.64
C GLN A 354 3.65 29.25 -5.43
N ARG A 355 3.55 28.83 -4.17
CA ARG A 355 3.24 27.48 -3.71
C ARG A 355 1.79 27.28 -3.32
N ASN A 356 0.95 28.29 -3.55
CA ASN A 356 -0.47 28.27 -3.22
C ASN A 356 -0.80 28.28 -1.72
N TYR A 357 0.17 28.52 -0.83
CA TYR A 357 -0.14 28.82 0.57
C TYR A 357 -0.89 30.16 0.69
N ARG A 358 -1.86 30.24 1.60
CA ARG A 358 -2.67 31.46 1.79
C ARG A 358 -1.86 32.55 2.50
N THR A 359 -1.05 32.15 3.47
CA THR A 359 -0.18 33.04 4.24
C THR A 359 1.21 32.45 4.43
N GLU A 360 2.17 33.31 4.73
CA GLU A 360 3.52 32.89 5.10
C GLU A 360 3.51 32.00 6.35
N ASP A 361 2.75 32.38 7.37
CA ASP A 361 2.59 31.59 8.60
C ASP A 361 2.00 30.20 8.35
N GLU A 362 1.11 30.04 7.36
CA GLU A 362 0.63 28.73 6.96
C GLU A 362 1.79 27.84 6.47
N CYS A 363 2.64 28.37 5.58
CA CYS A 363 3.83 27.66 5.08
C CYS A 363 4.71 27.17 6.24
N PHE A 364 4.99 28.05 7.22
CA PHE A 364 5.77 27.70 8.41
C PHE A 364 5.09 26.68 9.32
N ARG A 365 3.77 26.80 9.54
CA ARG A 365 3.03 25.85 10.37
C ARG A 365 3.04 24.44 9.79
N ARG A 366 3.08 24.29 8.46
CA ARG A 366 3.28 22.96 7.83
C ARG A 366 4.63 22.33 8.19
N ARG A 367 5.66 23.13 8.52
CA ARG A 367 6.95 22.66 9.07
C ARG A 367 7.01 22.62 10.61
N GLY A 368 5.87 22.78 11.28
CA GLY A 368 5.82 22.79 12.75
C GLY A 368 6.35 24.06 13.39
N PHE A 369 6.42 25.16 12.64
CA PHE A 369 6.88 26.44 13.15
C PHE A 369 5.71 27.44 13.22
N GLU A 370 5.46 27.99 14.40
CA GLU A 370 4.40 28.98 14.61
C GLU A 370 4.98 30.39 14.45
N HIS A 371 5.17 30.83 13.19
CA HIS A 371 5.85 32.07 12.85
C HIS A 371 5.20 33.29 13.52
N ASP A 372 3.89 33.44 13.40
CA ASP A 372 3.20 34.62 13.95
C ASP A 372 3.29 34.67 15.48
N LYS A 373 3.20 33.52 16.15
CA LYS A 373 3.38 33.44 17.61
C LYS A 373 4.81 33.75 18.03
N MET A 374 5.81 33.39 17.23
CA MET A 374 7.19 33.80 17.48
C MET A 374 7.35 35.30 17.28
N ALA A 375 6.87 35.85 16.15
CA ALA A 375 6.90 37.27 15.85
C ALA A 375 6.22 38.09 16.97
N ASP A 376 5.04 37.67 17.41
CA ASP A 376 4.31 38.29 18.52
C ASP A 376 5.11 38.25 19.83
N LYS A 377 5.77 37.13 20.16
CA LYS A 377 6.63 37.02 21.34
C LYS A 377 7.83 37.96 21.25
N VAL A 378 8.47 38.04 20.09
CA VAL A 378 9.58 38.97 19.83
C VAL A 378 9.08 40.40 19.98
N LEU A 379 8.01 40.79 19.29
CA LEU A 379 7.44 42.13 19.39
C LEU A 379 7.02 42.48 20.81
N THR A 380 6.39 41.57 21.54
CA THR A 380 5.99 41.80 22.95
C THR A 380 7.20 42.04 23.84
N HIS A 381 8.30 41.32 23.63
CA HIS A 381 9.51 41.48 24.43
C HIS A 381 10.30 42.74 24.07
N PHE A 382 10.38 43.07 22.77
CA PHE A 382 11.24 44.13 22.27
C PHE A 382 10.56 45.48 22.09
N ALA A 383 9.24 45.53 21.88
CA ALA A 383 8.52 46.79 21.71
C ALA A 383 8.74 47.77 22.88
N PRO A 384 8.75 47.35 24.17
CA PRO A 384 9.06 48.26 25.27
C PRO A 384 10.49 48.80 25.21
N LEU A 385 11.47 47.96 24.86
CA LEU A 385 12.89 48.36 24.77
C LEU A 385 13.11 49.37 23.64
N ILE A 386 12.53 49.08 22.47
CA ILE A 386 12.58 49.97 21.31
C ILE A 386 11.88 51.28 21.65
N ARG A 387 10.69 51.23 22.26
CA ARG A 387 9.96 52.42 22.71
C ARG A 387 10.79 53.26 23.67
N ASP A 388 11.41 52.67 24.68
CA ASP A 388 12.20 53.41 25.67
C ASP A 388 13.44 54.07 25.05
N ILE A 389 14.10 53.39 24.11
CA ILE A 389 15.25 53.95 23.38
C ILE A 389 14.78 55.13 22.52
N ILE A 390 13.72 54.96 21.74
CA ILE A 390 13.17 56.00 20.86
C ILE A 390 12.73 57.21 21.71
N VAL A 391 11.94 57.00 22.76
CA VAL A 391 11.46 58.08 23.64
C VAL A 391 12.62 58.83 24.29
N ARG A 392 13.66 58.13 24.73
CA ARG A 392 14.84 58.75 25.34
C ARG A 392 15.60 59.62 24.33
N GLN A 393 15.79 59.14 23.11
CA GLN A 393 16.51 59.89 22.07
C GLN A 393 15.71 61.09 21.58
N VAL A 394 14.41 60.90 21.32
CA VAL A 394 13.49 62.00 20.94
C VAL A 394 13.46 63.08 22.02
N ARG A 395 13.44 62.70 23.31
CA ARG A 395 13.49 63.67 24.42
C ARG A 395 14.76 64.52 24.38
N ASN A 396 15.92 63.90 24.21
CA ASN A 396 17.20 64.62 24.14
C ASN A 396 17.24 65.55 22.93
N LEU A 397 16.74 65.09 21.79
CA LEU A 397 16.66 65.85 20.56
C LEU A 397 15.72 67.05 20.69
N ILE A 398 14.53 66.87 21.28
CA ILE A 398 13.61 67.97 21.59
C ILE A 398 14.27 69.01 22.51
N LEU A 399 14.93 68.55 23.59
CA LEU A 399 15.61 69.46 24.52
C LEU A 399 16.71 70.26 23.82
N ASN A 400 17.47 69.63 22.94
CA ASN A 400 18.52 70.30 22.18
C ASN A 400 17.95 71.27 21.14
N ALA A 401 16.86 70.91 20.45
CA ALA A 401 16.19 71.79 19.49
C ALA A 401 15.60 73.03 20.19
N VAL A 402 14.94 72.84 21.34
CA VAL A 402 14.42 73.93 22.16
C VAL A 402 15.55 74.81 22.68
N TYR A 403 16.62 74.22 23.23
CA TYR A 403 17.78 74.99 23.71
C TYR A 403 18.46 75.77 22.59
N ARG A 404 18.69 75.14 21.43
CA ARG A 404 19.29 75.77 20.26
C ARG A 404 18.44 76.96 19.81
N ASN A 405 17.13 76.77 19.68
CA ASN A 405 16.27 77.82 19.18
C ASN A 405 16.10 78.99 20.17
N LEU A 406 15.80 78.71 21.44
CA LEU A 406 15.58 79.74 22.45
C LEU A 406 16.86 80.50 22.86
N VAL A 407 18.00 79.83 22.96
CA VAL A 407 19.23 80.42 23.52
C VAL A 407 20.18 80.95 22.44
N ARG A 408 20.21 80.31 21.27
CA ARG A 408 21.19 80.64 20.22
C ARG A 408 20.59 81.40 19.06
N GLU A 409 19.31 81.18 18.77
CA GLU A 409 18.63 81.77 17.61
C GLU A 409 17.66 82.89 18.02
N ASP A 410 17.66 83.27 19.31
CA ASP A 410 16.75 84.27 19.91
C ASP A 410 15.27 84.01 19.57
N GLY A 411 14.90 82.73 19.47
CA GLY A 411 13.53 82.30 19.18
C GLY A 411 12.59 82.47 20.37
N ASP A 412 11.30 82.38 20.07
CA ASP A 412 10.21 82.34 21.04
C ASP A 412 9.69 80.90 21.23
N GLU A 413 8.67 80.76 22.09
CA GLU A 413 8.08 79.46 22.40
C GLU A 413 7.53 78.75 21.14
N GLU A 414 6.95 79.50 20.20
CA GLU A 414 6.34 78.94 18.99
C GLU A 414 7.40 78.43 18.01
N SER A 415 8.45 79.22 17.77
CA SER A 415 9.58 78.81 16.93
C SER A 415 10.37 77.64 17.53
N ALA A 416 10.55 77.61 18.86
CA ALA A 416 11.21 76.49 19.54
C ALA A 416 10.38 75.20 19.47
N ARG A 417 9.06 75.31 19.59
CA ARG A 417 8.14 74.18 19.41
C ARG A 417 8.20 73.65 17.97
N ASN A 418 8.17 74.53 16.97
CA ASN A 418 8.24 74.14 15.57
C ASN A 418 9.58 73.48 15.23
N ALA A 419 10.69 74.00 15.76
CA ALA A 419 12.02 73.38 15.62
C ALA A 419 12.07 71.98 16.25
N ALA A 420 11.49 71.81 17.45
CA ALA A 420 11.41 70.52 18.11
C ALA A 420 10.56 69.50 17.33
N ILE A 421 9.43 69.92 16.76
CA ILE A 421 8.59 69.06 15.90
C ILE A 421 9.34 68.67 14.64
N SER A 422 9.97 69.63 13.96
CA SER A 422 10.73 69.39 12.72
C SER A 422 11.88 68.41 12.95
N ASP A 423 12.73 68.65 13.95
CA ASP A 423 13.86 67.77 14.25
C ASP A 423 13.37 66.37 14.66
N ALA A 424 12.25 66.27 15.40
CA ALA A 424 11.68 64.98 15.80
C ALA A 424 11.12 64.20 14.60
N SER A 425 10.45 64.86 13.65
CA SER A 425 9.97 64.23 12.42
C SER A 425 11.11 63.72 11.56
N ILE A 426 12.15 64.53 11.33
CA ILE A 426 13.36 64.13 10.59
C ILE A 426 14.02 62.94 11.27
N TYR A 427 14.13 62.95 12.60
CA TYR A 427 14.66 61.82 13.35
C TYR A 427 13.81 60.56 13.16
N MET A 428 12.48 60.65 13.19
CA MET A 428 11.60 59.50 12.99
C MET A 428 11.64 58.96 11.56
N GLU A 429 11.78 59.82 10.55
CA GLU A 429 11.98 59.42 9.15
C GLU A 429 13.33 58.71 8.98
N ALA A 430 14.42 59.31 9.45
CA ALA A 430 15.75 58.71 9.42
C ALA A 430 15.80 57.41 10.23
N LEU A 431 15.10 57.34 11.36
CA LEU A 431 14.97 56.12 12.14
C LEU A 431 14.21 55.04 11.34
N ASN A 432 13.13 55.39 10.64
CA ASN A 432 12.42 54.42 9.81
C ASN A 432 13.28 53.89 8.66
N GLU A 433 14.12 54.74 8.05
CA GLU A 433 15.03 54.37 6.96
C GLU A 433 16.27 53.58 7.45
N GLU A 434 16.96 54.05 8.50
CA GLU A 434 18.24 53.47 8.96
C GLU A 434 18.08 52.36 10.01
N MET A 435 17.05 52.43 10.86
CA MET A 435 16.92 51.52 12.00
C MET A 435 16.52 50.12 11.55
N VAL A 436 15.72 49.97 10.49
CA VAL A 436 15.33 48.65 9.97
C VAL A 436 16.56 47.86 9.56
N ASP A 437 17.50 48.47 8.83
CA ASP A 437 18.70 47.77 8.37
C ASP A 437 19.77 47.64 9.48
N SER A 438 20.01 48.71 10.25
CA SER A 438 21.08 48.76 11.27
C SER A 438 20.75 47.96 12.52
N VAL A 439 19.50 48.00 13.00
CA VAL A 439 19.08 47.24 14.19
C VAL A 439 18.96 45.78 13.86
N THR A 440 18.42 45.41 12.69
CA THR A 440 18.36 44.00 12.27
C THR A 440 19.76 43.40 12.18
N GLY A 441 20.74 44.12 11.59
CA GLY A 441 22.12 43.66 11.52
C GLY A 441 22.79 43.47 12.90
N LYS A 442 22.70 44.46 13.80
CA LYS A 442 23.28 44.38 15.15
C LYS A 442 22.58 43.33 16.01
N TYR A 443 21.27 43.16 15.84
CA TYR A 443 20.47 42.19 16.56
C TYR A 443 20.78 40.76 16.13
N MET A 444 20.82 40.50 14.81
CA MET A 444 21.18 39.19 14.27
C MET A 444 22.60 38.80 14.69
N LYS A 445 23.52 39.76 14.75
CA LYS A 445 24.86 39.54 15.34
C LYS A 445 24.76 39.07 16.79
N LYS A 446 24.00 39.75 17.65
CA LYS A 446 23.85 39.38 19.06
C LYS A 446 23.11 38.06 19.27
N ILE A 447 22.16 37.70 18.41
CA ILE A 447 21.55 36.37 18.41
C ILE A 447 22.61 35.31 18.08
N ARG A 448 23.46 35.52 17.06
CA ARG A 448 24.53 34.57 16.73
C ARG A 448 25.50 34.36 17.90
N GLU A 449 25.85 35.45 18.60
CA GLU A 449 26.65 35.41 19.83
C GLU A 449 25.96 34.57 20.93
N MET A 450 24.66 34.79 21.17
CA MET A 450 23.89 34.06 22.19
C MET A 450 23.59 32.61 21.84
N ALA A 451 23.45 32.29 20.55
CA ALA A 451 23.21 30.94 20.06
C ALA A 451 24.48 30.08 20.05
N GLY A 452 25.65 30.64 20.40
CA GLY A 452 26.92 29.94 20.39
C GLY A 452 27.44 29.63 18.98
N CYS A 453 26.98 30.35 17.95
CA CYS A 453 27.42 30.19 16.57
C CYS A 453 28.75 30.93 16.27
N GLU A 454 29.61 31.11 17.27
CA GLU A 454 30.92 31.73 17.09
C GLU A 454 31.98 30.68 16.71
N GLY A 455 32.23 30.55 15.40
CA GLY A 455 33.35 29.80 14.81
C GLY A 455 33.06 29.54 13.32
N GLU A 456 33.89 29.84 12.33
CA GLU A 456 35.33 30.08 12.27
C GLU A 456 35.60 31.28 11.34
N GLY A 457 36.57 32.11 11.71
CA GLY A 457 36.90 33.32 10.98
C GLY A 457 37.38 33.07 9.55
N GLU A 458 36.90 33.91 8.64
CA GLU A 458 37.54 34.24 7.36
C GLU A 458 38.93 34.86 7.61
N GLU A 459 39.92 34.06 8.00
CA GLU A 459 41.34 34.42 7.90
C GLU A 459 42.04 33.56 6.84
N GLY A 460 41.50 33.62 5.61
CA GLY A 460 42.10 33.05 4.40
C GLY A 460 42.82 34.10 3.56
N GLY A 461 43.81 34.79 4.13
CA GLY A 461 44.66 35.73 3.40
C GLY A 461 45.46 35.04 2.28
N SER A 462 44.96 35.13 1.05
CA SER A 462 45.68 34.72 -0.17
C SER A 462 46.92 35.59 -0.40
N LYS A 463 48.07 35.20 0.16
CA LYS A 463 49.38 35.72 -0.23
C LYS A 463 49.72 35.28 -1.65
N ARG A 464 49.62 36.20 -2.63
CA ARG A 464 50.31 36.08 -3.92
C ARG A 464 51.82 36.14 -3.68
N SER A 465 52.54 35.11 -4.11
CA SER A 465 54.01 35.18 -4.27
C SER A 465 54.34 35.96 -5.54
N PRO A 466 55.32 36.90 -5.51
CA PRO A 466 55.86 37.48 -6.72
C PRO A 466 56.89 36.54 -7.35
N ALA A 467 56.91 36.53 -8.69
CA ALA A 467 57.93 35.92 -9.53
C ALA A 467 59.17 36.82 -9.64
#